data_AF-A0A180G4U4-F1
#
_entry.id   AF-A0A180G4U4-F1
#
_cell.length_a   1.000
_cell.length_b   1.000
_cell.length_c   1.000
_cell.angle_alpha   90.00
_cell.angle_beta   90.00
_cell.angle_gamma   90.00
#
_symmetry.space_group_name_H-M   'P 1'
#
loop_
_entity.id
_entity.type
_entity.pdbx_description
1 polymer ?
#
loop_
_entity_poly.entity_id
_entity_poly.type
_entity_poly.pdbx_seq_one_letter_code
_entity_poly.pdbx_strand_id
1 'polypeptide(L)'
;MRTDKVRIAICQFDSHQPTAASCSPESLEPSPSFAEHEIKNLAKAKEFIARAVHDRADLIIFPEYFITGVIEDHLHLASKESKWIKEFQSLAIEHQIDIIPGTIVEEAEQEEAVDRRDLFNSAYYVDKSGQILGKYRKKNLWHALVLDSYTFCFSQIPSHTCLSISDPRP
;
A
#
# COMPACT_ATOMS: atom_id res chain seq x y z
N MET A 1 -36.39 -1.22 -12.87
CA MET A 1 -35.81 -0.05 -12.16
C MET A 1 -34.42 -0.44 -11.71
N ARG A 2 -33.39 0.22 -12.24
CA ARG A 2 -32.02 0.10 -11.71
C ARG A 2 -32.07 0.73 -10.32
N THR A 3 -31.81 -0.04 -9.27
CA THR A 3 -31.78 0.51 -7.92
C THR A 3 -30.56 1.42 -7.80
N ASP A 4 -30.73 2.67 -7.35
CA ASP A 4 -29.66 3.66 -7.13
C ASP A 4 -28.68 3.27 -5.99
N LYS A 5 -28.65 2.00 -5.61
CA LYS A 5 -27.84 1.48 -4.51
C LYS A 5 -26.63 0.78 -5.10
N VAL A 6 -25.45 1.25 -4.73
CA VAL A 6 -24.17 0.59 -5.01
C VAL A 6 -23.83 -0.34 -3.86
N ARG A 7 -23.46 -1.58 -4.16
CA ARG A 7 -23.04 -2.59 -3.18
C ARG A 7 -21.53 -2.68 -3.17
N ILE A 8 -20.93 -2.37 -2.02
CA ILE A 8 -19.47 -2.29 -1.87
C ILE A 8 -19.00 -3.40 -0.93
N ALA A 9 -18.00 -4.15 -1.37
CA ALA A 9 -17.24 -5.09 -0.55
C ALA A 9 -15.92 -4.43 -0.11
N ILE A 10 -15.71 -4.33 1.21
CA ILE A 10 -14.46 -3.80 1.77
C ILE A 10 -13.69 -4.97 2.39
N CYS A 11 -12.47 -5.19 1.91
CA CYS A 11 -11.62 -6.27 2.38
C CYS A 11 -10.71 -5.80 3.50
N GLN A 12 -10.55 -6.65 4.51
CA GLN A 12 -9.53 -6.52 5.54
C GLN A 12 -8.98 -7.92 5.83
N PHE A 13 -7.66 -8.06 5.76
CA PHE A 13 -6.99 -9.30 6.09
C PHE A 13 -5.51 -9.06 6.38
N ASP A 14 -4.93 -9.96 7.16
CA ASP A 14 -3.49 -10.04 7.34
C ASP A 14 -2.84 -10.49 6.03
N SER A 15 -1.97 -9.63 5.48
CA SER A 15 -1.23 -9.87 4.24
C SER A 15 0.11 -10.53 4.54
N HIS A 16 0.51 -11.45 3.69
CA HIS A 16 1.84 -12.05 3.76
C HIS A 16 2.86 -10.96 3.45
N GLN A 17 3.84 -10.80 4.34
CA GLN A 17 4.92 -9.83 4.17
C GLN A 17 6.11 -10.47 3.45
N PRO A 18 6.98 -9.67 2.80
CA PRO A 18 8.27 -10.11 2.33
C PRO A 18 9.08 -10.77 3.45
N THR A 19 9.77 -11.87 3.15
CA THR A 19 10.70 -12.55 4.08
C THR A 19 12.14 -12.29 3.65
N ALA A 20 13.07 -12.10 4.60
CA ALA A 20 14.48 -11.80 4.31
C ALA A 20 15.19 -12.78 3.34
N ALA A 21 14.71 -14.03 3.23
CA ALA A 21 15.23 -15.04 2.32
C ALA A 21 14.96 -14.76 0.82
N SER A 22 14.06 -13.84 0.47
CA SER A 22 13.87 -13.40 -0.94
C SER A 22 14.90 -12.37 -1.40
N CYS A 23 15.84 -11.97 -0.53
CA CYS A 23 16.93 -11.03 -0.82
C CYS A 23 18.27 -11.77 -0.99
N SER A 24 18.37 -12.71 -1.94
CA SER A 24 19.66 -13.25 -2.39
C SER A 24 19.87 -12.90 -3.87
N PRO A 25 21.03 -12.34 -4.28
CA PRO A 25 21.24 -11.80 -5.63
C PRO A 25 21.53 -12.87 -6.70
N GLU A 26 21.05 -14.10 -6.53
CA GLU A 26 21.54 -15.25 -7.29
C GLU A 26 20.44 -15.90 -8.15
N SER A 27 19.98 -15.15 -9.16
CA SER A 27 19.56 -15.73 -10.45
C SER A 27 19.40 -14.63 -11.50
N LEU A 28 20.39 -14.53 -12.39
CA LEU A 28 20.38 -13.73 -13.62
C LEU A 28 19.41 -14.34 -14.64
N GLU A 29 18.10 -14.12 -14.52
CA GLU A 29 17.16 -14.22 -15.66
C GLU A 29 15.97 -13.27 -15.42
N PRO A 30 15.75 -12.24 -16.28
CA PRO A 30 14.64 -11.32 -16.14
C PRO A 30 13.37 -11.97 -16.71
N SER A 31 12.72 -12.82 -15.93
CA SER A 31 11.32 -13.16 -16.14
C SER A 31 10.46 -12.42 -15.10
N PRO A 32 9.21 -12.03 -15.40
CA PRO A 32 8.34 -11.33 -14.48
C PRO A 32 7.80 -12.31 -13.42
N SER A 33 8.70 -12.92 -12.63
CA SER A 33 8.32 -13.85 -11.58
C SER A 33 7.81 -13.05 -10.37
N PHE A 34 6.64 -13.43 -9.88
CA PHE A 34 6.10 -12.89 -8.63
C PHE A 34 6.84 -13.50 -7.44
N ALA A 35 7.11 -12.70 -6.41
CA ALA A 35 7.65 -13.22 -5.16
C ALA A 35 6.57 -14.03 -4.41
N GLU A 36 7.00 -14.97 -3.56
CA GLU A 36 6.09 -15.93 -2.92
C GLU A 36 4.96 -15.25 -2.11
N HIS A 37 5.29 -14.20 -1.34
CA HIS A 37 4.30 -13.46 -0.58
C HIS A 37 3.26 -12.78 -1.49
N GLU A 38 3.72 -12.24 -2.63
CA GLU A 38 2.85 -11.61 -3.62
C GLU A 38 1.88 -12.62 -4.24
N ILE A 39 2.35 -13.84 -4.55
CA ILE A 39 1.51 -14.94 -5.06
C ILE A 39 0.43 -15.30 -4.04
N LYS A 40 0.79 -15.45 -2.76
CA LYS A 40 -0.17 -15.77 -1.70
C LYS A 40 -1.21 -14.66 -1.51
N ASN A 41 -0.78 -13.41 -1.54
CA ASN A 41 -1.68 -12.27 -1.42
C ASN A 41 -2.61 -12.13 -2.63
N LEU A 42 -2.10 -12.38 -3.84
CA LEU A 42 -2.91 -12.41 -5.05
C LEU A 42 -3.94 -13.53 -5.03
N ALA A 43 -3.56 -14.74 -4.59
CA ALA A 43 -4.51 -15.85 -4.44
C ALA A 43 -5.65 -15.48 -3.47
N LYS A 44 -5.30 -14.86 -2.34
CA LYS A 44 -6.28 -14.36 -1.37
C LYS A 44 -7.18 -13.26 -1.98
N ALA A 45 -6.64 -12.38 -2.81
CA ALA A 45 -7.43 -11.38 -3.52
C ALA A 45 -8.47 -12.03 -4.45
N LYS A 46 -8.07 -13.06 -5.22
CA LYS A 46 -8.96 -13.81 -6.11
C LYS A 46 -10.13 -14.45 -5.33
N GLU A 47 -9.86 -15.02 -4.15
CA GLU A 47 -10.91 -15.55 -3.26
C GLU A 47 -11.88 -14.47 -2.75
N PHE A 48 -11.38 -13.29 -2.41
CA PHE A 48 -12.23 -12.16 -1.99
C PHE A 48 -13.07 -11.62 -3.15
N ILE A 49 -12.51 -11.52 -4.36
CA ILE A 49 -13.23 -11.11 -5.57
C ILE A 49 -14.36 -12.09 -5.87
N ALA A 50 -14.06 -13.41 -5.86
CA ALA A 50 -15.08 -14.43 -6.11
C ALA A 50 -16.25 -14.34 -5.11
N ARG A 51 -15.96 -14.09 -3.82
CA ARG A 51 -16.99 -13.87 -2.80
C ARG A 51 -17.79 -12.59 -3.01
N ALA A 52 -17.13 -11.48 -3.35
CA ALA A 52 -17.81 -10.22 -3.63
C ALA A 52 -18.77 -10.34 -4.82
N VAL A 53 -18.36 -11.04 -5.89
CA VAL A 53 -19.21 -11.35 -7.05
C VAL A 53 -20.39 -12.22 -6.65
N HIS A 54 -20.16 -13.29 -5.88
CA HIS A 54 -21.23 -14.15 -5.36
C HIS A 54 -22.28 -13.35 -4.58
N ASP A 55 -21.82 -12.41 -3.74
CA ASP A 55 -22.69 -11.55 -2.93
C ASP A 55 -23.29 -10.37 -3.72
N ARG A 56 -22.97 -10.28 -5.02
CA ARG A 56 -23.41 -9.25 -5.98
C ARG A 56 -22.97 -7.84 -5.58
N ALA A 57 -21.71 -7.69 -5.18
CA ALA A 57 -21.07 -6.38 -5.06
C ALA A 57 -20.81 -5.77 -6.45
N ASP A 58 -20.94 -4.45 -6.55
CA ASP A 58 -20.58 -3.67 -7.74
C ASP A 58 -19.09 -3.29 -7.72
N LEU A 59 -18.52 -3.13 -6.51
CA LEU A 59 -17.15 -2.68 -6.27
C LEU A 59 -16.54 -3.46 -5.10
N ILE A 60 -15.28 -3.86 -5.26
CA ILE A 60 -14.45 -4.43 -4.19
C ILE A 60 -13.21 -3.55 -3.92
N ILE A 61 -12.90 -3.34 -2.63
CA ILE A 61 -11.82 -2.45 -2.17
C ILE A 61 -10.84 -3.22 -1.30
N PHE A 62 -9.56 -3.18 -1.65
CA PHE A 62 -8.48 -3.83 -0.92
C PHE A 62 -7.64 -2.87 -0.06
N PRO A 63 -6.95 -3.37 0.99
CA PRO A 63 -6.10 -2.56 1.86
C PRO A 63 -4.85 -1.98 1.20
N GLU A 64 -4.28 -0.96 1.84
CA GLU A 64 -2.96 -0.40 1.50
C GLU A 64 -1.86 -1.48 1.55
N TYR A 65 -0.94 -1.47 0.59
CA TYR A 65 0.24 -2.36 0.52
C TYR A 65 -0.04 -3.86 0.57
N PHE A 66 -1.28 -4.32 0.40
CA PHE A 66 -1.61 -5.69 0.73
C PHE A 66 -0.92 -6.74 -0.17
N ILE A 67 -0.57 -6.38 -1.41
CA ILE A 67 0.13 -7.29 -2.33
C ILE A 67 1.62 -7.37 -2.02
N THR A 68 2.29 -6.22 -1.95
CA THR A 68 3.75 -6.11 -1.87
C THR A 68 4.29 -6.08 -0.44
N GLY A 69 3.41 -5.88 0.55
CA GLY A 69 3.80 -5.60 1.94
C GLY A 69 4.32 -4.17 2.15
N VAL A 70 4.56 -3.83 3.41
CA VAL A 70 5.20 -2.55 3.79
C VAL A 70 6.69 -2.67 3.45
N ILE A 71 7.13 -1.85 2.51
CA ILE A 71 8.51 -1.86 2.05
C ILE A 71 9.29 -0.79 2.83
N GLU A 72 9.96 -1.18 3.92
CA GLU A 72 10.74 -0.25 4.75
C GLU A 72 12.08 0.16 4.08
N ASP A 73 12.72 -0.70 3.29
CA ASP A 73 14.09 -0.44 2.82
C ASP A 73 14.42 -0.90 1.38
N HIS A 74 13.42 -1.19 0.55
CA HIS A 74 13.65 -1.87 -0.74
C HIS A 74 13.09 -1.10 -1.94
N LEU A 75 13.85 -0.08 -2.34
CA LEU A 75 13.75 0.63 -3.63
C LEU A 75 13.65 -0.29 -4.86
N HIS A 76 14.11 -1.55 -4.77
CA HIS A 76 14.09 -2.50 -5.88
C HIS A 76 12.72 -3.21 -6.08
N LEU A 77 11.76 -3.03 -5.17
CA LEU A 77 10.41 -3.60 -5.27
C LEU A 77 9.38 -2.65 -5.89
N ALA A 78 9.80 -1.41 -6.18
CA ALA A 78 8.96 -0.50 -6.93
C ALA A 78 8.67 -1.10 -8.30
N SER A 79 7.39 -1.24 -8.62
CA SER A 79 6.99 -1.86 -9.88
C SER A 79 7.23 -0.88 -11.02
N LYS A 80 8.40 -0.94 -11.68
CA LYS A 80 8.62 -0.26 -12.96
C LYS A 80 7.58 -0.59 -14.03
N GLU A 81 6.96 -1.78 -13.95
CA GLU A 81 6.22 -2.36 -15.08
C GLU A 81 4.69 -2.46 -14.89
N SER A 82 4.14 -1.83 -13.85
CA SER A 82 2.70 -1.84 -13.57
C SER A 82 2.07 -3.25 -13.57
N LYS A 83 2.85 -4.30 -13.23
CA LYS A 83 2.42 -5.71 -13.35
C LYS A 83 1.16 -6.00 -12.55
N TRP A 84 1.05 -5.40 -11.37
CA TRP A 84 -0.10 -5.54 -10.49
C TRP A 84 -1.35 -4.92 -11.05
N ILE A 85 -1.23 -3.73 -11.65
CA ILE A 85 -2.36 -3.07 -12.29
C ILE A 85 -2.91 -3.93 -13.43
N LYS A 86 -2.04 -4.50 -14.26
CA LYS A 86 -2.46 -5.39 -15.36
C LYS A 86 -3.19 -6.63 -14.85
N GLU A 87 -2.71 -7.25 -13.77
CA GLU A 87 -3.38 -8.39 -13.14
C GLU A 87 -4.78 -8.00 -12.64
N PHE A 88 -4.92 -6.85 -11.96
CA PHE A 88 -6.25 -6.40 -11.50
C PHE A 88 -7.18 -5.95 -12.62
N GLN A 89 -6.66 -5.38 -13.71
CA GLN A 89 -7.47 -5.11 -14.92
C GLN A 89 -8.02 -6.43 -15.49
N SER A 90 -7.19 -7.46 -15.54
CA SER A 90 -7.59 -8.79 -16.03
C SER A 90 -8.65 -9.41 -15.13
N LEU A 91 -8.47 -9.32 -13.80
CA LEU A 91 -9.46 -9.80 -12.83
C LEU A 91 -10.77 -9.02 -12.87
N ALA A 92 -10.74 -7.69 -13.07
CA ALA A 92 -11.95 -6.89 -13.21
C ALA A 92 -12.77 -7.32 -14.44
N ILE A 93 -12.10 -7.57 -15.57
CA ILE A 93 -12.72 -8.09 -16.80
C ILE A 93 -13.28 -9.50 -16.57
N GLU A 94 -12.49 -10.40 -16.00
CA GLU A 94 -12.88 -11.80 -15.78
C GLU A 94 -14.13 -11.91 -14.90
N HIS A 95 -14.16 -11.14 -13.81
CA HIS A 95 -15.21 -11.21 -12.80
C HIS A 95 -16.35 -10.21 -13.01
N GLN A 96 -16.23 -9.31 -13.99
CA GLN A 96 -17.20 -8.26 -14.29
C GLN A 96 -17.55 -7.39 -13.06
N ILE A 97 -16.54 -6.99 -12.29
CA ILE A 97 -16.66 -6.18 -11.06
C ILE A 97 -15.64 -5.03 -11.06
N ASP A 98 -15.98 -3.88 -10.48
CA ASP A 98 -15.05 -2.78 -10.30
C ASP A 98 -14.10 -3.08 -9.12
N ILE A 99 -12.84 -2.68 -9.21
CA ILE A 99 -11.79 -3.02 -8.24
C ILE A 99 -10.98 -1.76 -7.86
N ILE A 100 -10.82 -1.55 -6.56
CA ILE A 100 -9.74 -0.73 -6.00
C ILE A 100 -8.73 -1.69 -5.38
N PRO A 101 -7.54 -1.88 -5.99
CA PRO A 101 -6.57 -2.90 -5.59
C PRO A 101 -5.76 -2.51 -4.34
N GLY A 102 -6.20 -1.50 -3.59
CA GLY A 102 -5.38 -0.86 -2.58
C GLY A 102 -4.30 0.00 -3.22
N THR A 103 -3.13 0.06 -2.59
CA THR A 103 -2.02 0.88 -3.06
C THR A 103 -0.89 0.05 -3.64
N ILE A 104 -0.27 0.59 -4.67
CA ILE A 104 0.87 0.04 -5.39
C ILE A 104 1.99 1.07 -5.38
N VAL A 105 3.22 0.60 -5.15
CA VAL A 105 4.42 1.44 -5.19
C VAL A 105 4.90 1.59 -6.63
N GLU A 106 5.02 2.84 -7.06
CA GLU A 106 5.43 3.23 -8.41
C GLU A 106 6.71 4.06 -8.35
N GLU A 107 7.58 3.88 -9.33
CA GLU A 107 8.70 4.80 -9.57
C GLU A 107 8.22 6.07 -10.29
N ALA A 108 8.87 7.19 -10.02
CA ALA A 108 8.69 8.42 -10.78
C ALA A 108 9.00 8.22 -12.26
N GLU A 109 8.18 8.81 -13.13
CA GLU A 109 8.55 9.00 -14.53
C GLU A 109 9.71 10.01 -14.62
N GLN A 110 10.55 9.88 -15.65
CA GLN A 110 11.80 10.64 -15.79
C GLN A 110 11.59 12.17 -15.78
N GLU A 111 10.40 12.63 -16.15
CA GLU A 111 10.03 14.05 -16.20
C GLU A 111 9.59 14.64 -14.84
N GLU A 112 9.21 13.80 -13.87
CA GLU A 112 8.79 14.22 -12.51
C GLU A 112 9.89 14.04 -11.45
N ALA A 113 10.98 13.36 -11.80
CA ALA A 113 12.06 13.01 -10.88
C ALA A 113 12.96 14.22 -10.59
N VAL A 114 12.86 14.77 -9.38
CA VAL A 114 13.86 15.75 -8.87
C VAL A 114 15.11 15.01 -8.39
N ASP A 115 14.93 13.77 -7.89
CA ASP A 115 15.98 12.78 -7.68
C ASP A 115 15.57 11.47 -8.38
N ARG A 116 16.53 10.66 -8.84
CA ARG A 116 16.35 9.48 -9.71
C ARG A 116 15.56 8.31 -9.08
N ARG A 117 14.86 8.52 -7.96
CA ARG A 117 14.33 7.48 -7.07
C ARG A 117 13.09 7.91 -6.27
N ASP A 118 12.28 8.84 -6.77
CA ASP A 118 11.03 9.19 -6.09
C ASP A 118 10.03 8.03 -6.21
N LEU A 119 9.67 7.43 -5.08
CA LEU A 119 8.68 6.36 -4.99
C LEU A 119 7.33 6.92 -4.54
N PHE A 120 6.28 6.41 -5.16
CA PHE A 120 4.94 6.89 -4.93
C PHE A 120 4.00 5.76 -4.57
N ASN A 121 3.24 6.01 -3.51
CA ASN A 121 2.13 5.17 -3.13
C ASN A 121 0.89 5.65 -3.91
N SER A 122 0.44 4.83 -4.85
CA SER A 122 -0.68 5.13 -5.74
C SER A 122 -1.82 4.12 -5.56
N ALA A 123 -3.05 4.60 -5.41
CA ALA A 123 -4.27 3.81 -5.49
C ALA A 123 -4.95 4.03 -6.85
N TYR A 124 -5.63 3.00 -7.34
CA TYR A 124 -6.27 2.99 -8.64
C TYR A 124 -7.74 2.62 -8.53
N TYR A 125 -8.57 3.17 -9.42
CA TYR A 125 -9.92 2.70 -9.67
C TYR A 125 -9.96 2.03 -11.03
N VAL A 126 -10.16 0.71 -11.03
CA VAL A 126 -10.27 -0.12 -12.23
C VAL A 126 -11.73 -0.51 -12.38
N ASP A 127 -12.37 -0.13 -13.48
CA ASP A 127 -13.74 -0.57 -13.75
C ASP A 127 -13.76 -2.03 -14.25
N LYS A 128 -14.95 -2.63 -14.25
CA LYS A 128 -15.19 -3.99 -14.76
C LYS A 128 -14.87 -4.23 -16.23
N SER A 129 -14.59 -3.17 -17.02
CA SER A 129 -14.08 -3.30 -18.39
C SER A 129 -12.55 -3.37 -18.43
N GLY A 130 -11.89 -3.25 -17.27
CA GLY A 130 -10.45 -3.17 -17.12
C GLY A 130 -9.90 -1.77 -17.38
N GLN A 131 -10.74 -0.74 -17.51
CA GLN A 131 -10.28 0.63 -17.70
C GLN A 131 -9.95 1.28 -16.36
N ILE A 132 -8.86 2.04 -16.34
CA ILE A 132 -8.49 2.85 -15.19
C ILE A 132 -9.25 4.18 -15.29
N LEU A 133 -10.25 4.39 -14.42
CA LEU A 133 -11.02 5.65 -14.41
C LEU A 133 -10.48 6.67 -13.40
N GLY A 134 -9.60 6.25 -12.49
CA GLY A 134 -9.04 7.11 -11.46
C GLY A 134 -7.71 6.62 -10.93
N LYS A 135 -6.86 7.58 -10.56
CA LYS A 135 -5.58 7.37 -9.88
C LYS A 135 -5.44 8.40 -8.77
N TYR A 136 -5.07 7.95 -7.58
CA TYR A 136 -4.76 8.80 -6.44
C TYR A 136 -3.33 8.52 -5.99
N ARG A 137 -2.51 9.56 -5.85
CA ARG A 137 -1.17 9.47 -5.27
C ARG A 137 -1.19 10.05 -3.85
N LYS A 138 -0.74 9.26 -2.87
CA LYS A 138 -0.68 9.65 -1.46
C LYS A 138 0.13 10.94 -1.31
N LYS A 139 -0.50 11.99 -0.79
CA LYS A 139 0.12 13.33 -0.65
C LYS A 139 0.84 13.52 0.69
N ASN A 140 0.32 12.90 1.75
CA ASN A 140 0.86 13.02 3.09
C ASN A 140 1.55 11.69 3.44
N LEU A 141 2.86 11.64 3.24
CA LEU A 141 3.67 10.55 3.75
C LEU A 141 3.94 10.79 5.23
N TRP A 142 3.83 9.74 6.03
CA TRP A 142 4.21 9.83 7.44
C TRP A 142 5.73 9.92 7.51
N HIS A 143 6.23 11.10 7.84
CA HIS A 143 7.59 11.22 8.36
C HIS A 143 7.51 10.89 9.85
N ALA A 144 7.82 9.64 10.21
CA ALA A 144 8.24 9.36 11.57
C ALA A 144 9.53 10.18 11.75
N LEU A 145 9.43 11.30 12.49
CA LEU A 145 10.61 11.94 13.02
C LEU A 145 11.29 10.90 13.90
N VAL A 146 12.26 10.18 13.34
CA VAL A 146 13.34 9.64 14.14
C VAL A 146 13.99 10.88 14.74
N LEU A 147 13.69 11.14 16.01
CA LEU A 147 14.49 12.06 16.81
C LEU A 147 15.87 11.41 16.95
N ASP A 148 16.67 11.52 15.90
CA ASP A 148 18.09 11.22 15.97
C ASP A 148 18.71 12.25 16.90
N SER A 149 19.16 11.76 18.05
CA SER A 149 20.24 12.35 18.86
C SER A 149 20.02 13.76 19.42
N TYR A 150 19.07 13.92 20.34
CA TYR A 150 19.46 14.61 21.58
C TYR A 150 19.84 13.53 22.59
N THR A 151 21.15 13.35 22.75
CA THR A 151 21.75 12.77 23.95
C THR A 151 21.10 13.45 25.16
N PHE A 152 20.11 12.80 25.76
CA PHE A 152 19.60 13.18 27.06
C PHE A 152 20.73 12.81 28.03
N CYS A 153 21.63 13.77 28.23
CA CYS A 153 22.67 13.67 29.23
C CYS A 153 21.97 13.53 30.58
N PHE A 154 21.87 12.30 31.07
CA PHE A 154 21.63 12.02 32.49
C PHE A 154 22.86 12.48 33.26
N SER A 155 23.06 13.79 33.38
CA SER A 155 23.88 14.34 34.44
C SER A 155 23.23 15.63 34.93
N GLN A 156 22.95 15.62 36.25
CA GLN A 156 22.39 16.70 37.06
C GLN A 156 20.87 16.87 37.02
N ILE A 157 20.18 15.95 37.71
CA ILE A 157 18.98 16.31 38.48
C ILE A 157 19.48 16.67 39.89
N PRO A 158 19.49 17.96 40.33
CA PRO A 158 19.52 18.26 41.74
C PRO A 158 18.18 17.82 42.32
N SER A 159 18.26 16.95 43.31
CA SER A 159 17.14 16.52 44.14
C SER A 159 16.42 17.73 44.74
N HIS A 160 15.08 17.68 44.67
CA HIS A 160 14.12 18.55 45.35
C HIS A 160 13.85 19.92 44.71
N THR A 161 12.80 20.01 43.90
CA THR A 161 11.83 21.10 44.08
C THR A 161 10.43 20.64 43.66
N CYS A 162 9.50 20.74 44.60
CA CYS A 162 8.07 20.49 44.47
C CYS A 162 7.45 21.54 43.52
N LEU A 163 6.80 21.10 42.44
CA LEU A 163 5.99 21.95 41.57
C LEU A 163 4.64 22.23 42.24
N SER A 164 4.47 23.40 42.85
CA SER A 164 3.16 23.97 43.13
C SER A 164 2.66 24.68 41.87
N ILE A 165 1.55 24.20 41.31
CA ILE A 165 0.81 24.87 40.25
C ILE A 165 0.03 26.02 40.89
N SER A 166 0.41 27.25 40.60
CA SER A 166 -0.44 28.43 40.81
C SER A 166 -0.89 28.96 39.45
N ASP A 167 -2.17 28.75 39.19
CA ASP A 167 -2.94 29.24 38.05
C ASP A 167 -3.10 30.78 38.14
N PRO A 168 -2.88 31.56 37.07
CA PRO A 168 -3.31 32.95 37.07
C PRO A 168 -4.34 33.21 35.96
N ARG A 169 -5.57 33.49 36.39
CA ARG A 169 -6.45 34.50 35.79
C ARG A 169 -7.15 35.27 36.92
N PRO A 170 -7.54 36.54 36.72
CA PRO A 170 -7.68 37.27 35.46
C PRO A 170 -6.59 38.32 35.20
#